data_AF-A0A382PRQ6-F1
#
_entry.id   AF-A0A382PRQ6-F1
#
_cell.length_a   1.000
_cell.length_b   1.000
_cell.length_c   1.000
_cell.angle_alpha   90.00
_cell.angle_beta   90.00
_cell.angle_gamma   90.00
#
_symmetry.space_group_name_H-M   'P 1'
#
loop_
_entity.id
_entity.type
_entity.pdbx_description
1 polymer ?
#
loop_
_entity_poly.entity_id
_entity_poly.type
_entity_poly.pdbx_seq_one_letter_code
_entity_poly.pdbx_strand_id
1 'polypeptide(L)'
;MQLEAEKIAAARERDPGVPPAAAKTLSPDGVGEVSQVLPEIAVGTELNFHSAFNRSLIPATCRLVGEHVFVFVANRQWDTEGGSILQSHVDGLGELFDRQTPADPNRGIFDLSTEAFGEPPDVDGYEQIFVLLFDIPDSRFVGFFDPGVATHDVPELRRDVLHIDELHVRRSSYLARGTLAHEFQHLIHWGQDEDESSWVDEGLAGYAEELVGFPEADPTAVPGFLERPTRTGVGLGAWEDISYNYGSTFLFMSFVAERYGAELMRQVVAEPRNGRDGIDAAFSKLSLEDDFLSAWQRWVVANYAVDDEALAYQALKGRRAMAFTIETLPLAPVMGAVGNR
;
A
#
# COMPACT_ATOMS: atom_id res chain seq x y z
N MET A 1 -0.80 3.99 -8.98
CA MET A 1 -0.14 3.18 -10.03
C MET A 1 -0.85 1.86 -10.29
N GLN A 2 -1.65 1.39 -9.33
CA GLN A 2 -2.51 0.20 -9.42
C GLN A 2 -3.40 0.16 -10.67
N LEU A 3 -4.13 1.25 -10.99
CA LEU A 3 -4.97 1.34 -12.19
C LEU A 3 -4.21 1.28 -13.51
N GLU A 4 -2.92 1.63 -13.51
CA GLU A 4 -2.04 1.48 -14.68
C GLU A 4 -1.43 0.07 -14.73
N ALA A 5 -1.18 -0.53 -13.56
CA ALA A 5 -0.72 -1.90 -13.40
C ALA A 5 -1.82 -2.94 -13.74
N GLU A 6 -3.07 -2.73 -13.32
CA GLU A 6 -4.26 -3.47 -13.76
C GLU A 6 -4.42 -3.37 -15.28
N LYS A 7 -4.13 -2.21 -15.88
CA LYS A 7 -4.12 -2.05 -17.35
C LYS A 7 -2.95 -2.79 -18.00
N ILE A 8 -1.79 -2.87 -17.34
CA ILE A 8 -0.62 -3.64 -17.81
C ILE A 8 -0.90 -5.16 -17.72
N ALA A 9 -1.53 -5.62 -16.63
CA ALA A 9 -1.98 -6.99 -16.42
C ALA A 9 -3.09 -7.37 -17.43
N ALA A 10 -4.16 -6.56 -17.53
CA ALA A 10 -5.27 -6.77 -18.46
C ALA A 10 -4.86 -6.62 -19.95
N ALA A 11 -3.79 -5.89 -20.26
CA ALA A 11 -3.24 -5.84 -21.63
C ALA A 11 -2.59 -7.16 -22.05
N ARG A 12 -2.19 -8.03 -21.11
CA ARG A 12 -1.64 -9.37 -21.38
C ARG A 12 -2.72 -10.45 -21.51
N GLU A 13 -3.90 -10.26 -20.89
CA GLU A 13 -5.05 -11.19 -20.97
C GLU A 13 -5.77 -11.23 -22.33
N ARG A 14 -5.36 -10.44 -23.33
CA ARG A 14 -5.95 -10.53 -24.67
C ARG A 14 -5.41 -11.74 -25.45
N ASP A 15 -5.82 -12.92 -25.03
CA ASP A 15 -6.12 -14.03 -25.92
C ASP A 15 -7.61 -13.93 -26.31
N PRO A 16 -7.97 -13.65 -27.57
CA PRO A 16 -9.36 -13.40 -27.96
C PRO A 16 -10.12 -14.73 -28.01
N GLY A 17 -10.51 -15.29 -26.86
CA GLY A 17 -11.21 -16.57 -26.87
C GLY A 17 -11.81 -17.10 -25.57
N VAL A 18 -11.50 -16.53 -24.39
CA VAL A 18 -11.99 -17.10 -23.12
C VAL A 18 -12.79 -16.04 -22.35
N PRO A 19 -14.09 -16.26 -22.08
CA PRO A 19 -14.85 -15.36 -21.23
C PRO A 19 -14.29 -15.38 -19.79
N PRO A 20 -14.40 -14.28 -19.03
CA PRO A 20 -13.93 -14.24 -17.65
C PRO A 20 -14.63 -15.35 -16.86
N ALA A 21 -13.83 -16.27 -16.31
CA ALA A 21 -14.34 -17.33 -15.47
C ALA A 21 -14.83 -16.70 -14.17
N ALA A 22 -16.13 -16.83 -13.89
CA ALA A 22 -16.69 -16.50 -12.59
C ALA A 22 -15.92 -17.29 -11.52
N ALA A 23 -15.28 -16.58 -10.59
CA ALA A 23 -14.66 -17.16 -9.41
C ALA A 23 -15.72 -17.98 -8.66
N LYS A 24 -15.60 -19.31 -8.74
CA LYS A 24 -16.40 -20.23 -7.93
C LYS A 24 -15.63 -20.50 -6.66
N THR A 25 -16.22 -20.09 -5.54
CA THR A 25 -15.94 -20.62 -4.22
C THR A 25 -15.94 -22.16 -4.26
N LEU A 26 -14.79 -22.75 -3.97
CA LEU A 26 -14.64 -24.16 -3.71
C LEU A 26 -14.06 -24.32 -2.31
N SER A 27 -14.93 -24.57 -1.33
CA SER A 27 -14.53 -25.24 -0.10
C SER A 27 -14.26 -26.70 -0.45
N PRO A 28 -13.05 -27.25 -0.22
CA PRO A 28 -12.81 -28.67 -0.46
C PRO A 28 -13.20 -29.47 0.78
N ASP A 29 -14.45 -29.95 0.81
CA ASP A 29 -14.78 -31.12 1.63
C ASP A 29 -14.18 -32.37 0.97
N GLY A 30 -13.12 -32.91 1.57
CA GLY A 30 -12.79 -34.35 1.45
C GLY A 30 -11.76 -34.78 0.41
N VAL A 31 -10.66 -34.05 0.24
CA VAL A 31 -9.43 -34.60 -0.35
C VAL A 31 -8.33 -34.51 0.69
N GLY A 32 -7.78 -35.66 1.11
CA GLY A 32 -6.72 -35.70 2.10
C GLY A 32 -5.57 -34.76 1.72
N GLU A 33 -5.13 -33.96 2.70
CA GLU A 33 -3.96 -33.10 2.59
C GLU A 33 -2.76 -33.92 2.12
N VAL A 34 -2.48 -33.87 0.82
CA VAL A 34 -1.14 -34.15 0.34
C VAL A 34 -0.36 -32.90 0.70
N SER A 35 0.24 -32.90 1.90
CA SER A 35 1.25 -31.92 2.26
C SER A 35 2.37 -32.04 1.23
N GLN A 36 2.34 -31.16 0.22
CA GLN A 36 3.49 -30.96 -0.63
C GLN A 36 4.57 -30.40 0.27
N VAL A 37 5.62 -31.19 0.50
CA VAL A 37 6.81 -30.70 1.18
C VAL A 37 7.43 -29.65 0.27
N LEU A 38 7.26 -28.37 0.62
CA LEU A 38 7.86 -27.26 -0.10
C LEU A 38 9.38 -27.38 -0.04
N PRO A 39 10.10 -27.06 -1.13
CA PRO A 39 11.55 -27.01 -1.11
C PRO A 39 12.06 -26.05 -0.04
N GLU A 40 13.07 -26.46 0.73
CA GLU A 40 13.71 -25.57 1.69
C GLU A 40 14.39 -24.40 0.95
N ILE A 41 14.10 -23.17 1.37
CA ILE A 41 14.78 -21.96 0.90
C ILE A 41 15.89 -21.62 1.89
N ALA A 42 17.13 -21.65 1.41
CA ALA A 42 18.31 -21.25 2.14
C ALA A 42 19.03 -20.11 1.40
N VAL A 43 19.94 -19.43 2.08
CA VAL A 43 20.85 -18.49 1.41
C VAL A 43 21.61 -19.24 0.32
N GLY A 44 21.54 -18.73 -0.92
CA GLY A 44 22.09 -19.37 -2.12
C GLY A 44 21.08 -20.17 -2.95
N THR A 45 19.85 -20.40 -2.48
CA THR A 45 18.78 -20.97 -3.31
C THR A 45 18.47 -20.04 -4.47
N GLU A 46 18.51 -20.55 -5.70
CA GLU A 46 18.16 -19.80 -6.91
C GLU A 46 16.75 -20.18 -7.37
N LEU A 47 15.93 -19.16 -7.64
CA LEU A 47 14.58 -19.30 -8.17
C LEU A 47 14.37 -18.35 -9.36
N ASN A 48 13.35 -18.67 -10.16
CA ASN A 48 12.90 -17.81 -11.25
C ASN A 48 11.63 -17.09 -10.85
N PHE A 49 11.59 -15.77 -11.02
CA PHE A 49 10.47 -14.91 -10.64
C PHE A 49 9.73 -14.37 -11.86
N HIS A 50 8.40 -14.37 -11.79
CA HIS A 50 7.56 -13.60 -12.69
C HIS A 50 7.41 -12.16 -12.17
N SER A 51 7.10 -11.22 -13.06
CA SER A 51 6.83 -9.83 -12.72
C SER A 51 6.04 -9.16 -13.85
N ALA A 52 5.08 -8.28 -13.54
CA ALA A 52 4.35 -7.48 -14.52
C ALA A 52 5.27 -6.73 -15.51
N PHE A 53 6.45 -6.31 -15.05
CA PHE A 53 7.37 -5.49 -15.84
C PHE A 53 8.23 -6.29 -16.83
N ASN A 54 8.33 -7.61 -16.66
CA ASN A 54 9.19 -8.47 -17.49
C ASN A 54 8.38 -9.53 -18.22
N ARG A 55 8.73 -9.81 -19.48
CA ARG A 55 8.14 -10.93 -20.24
C ARG A 55 8.83 -12.25 -19.97
N SER A 56 10.10 -12.19 -19.59
CA SER A 56 10.91 -13.35 -19.24
C SER A 56 11.00 -13.46 -17.72
N LEU A 57 11.19 -14.69 -17.24
CA LEU A 57 11.47 -14.91 -15.82
C LEU A 57 12.80 -14.26 -15.42
N ILE A 58 12.85 -13.79 -14.18
CA ILE A 58 14.00 -13.14 -13.55
C ILE A 58 14.70 -14.20 -12.67
N PRO A 59 15.90 -14.69 -13.05
CA PRO A 59 16.68 -15.55 -12.18
C PRO A 59 17.23 -14.73 -11.01
N ALA A 60 16.96 -15.18 -9.79
CA ALA A 60 17.34 -14.50 -8.57
C ALA A 60 17.78 -15.50 -7.50
N THR A 61 18.73 -15.08 -6.68
CA THR A 61 19.30 -15.88 -5.59
C THR A 61 18.85 -15.32 -4.25
N CYS A 62 18.44 -16.19 -3.33
CA CYS A 62 18.14 -15.84 -1.95
C CYS A 62 19.43 -15.37 -1.25
N ARG A 63 19.44 -14.13 -0.78
CA ARG A 63 20.60 -13.51 -0.10
C ARG A 63 20.38 -13.36 1.41
N LEU A 64 19.14 -13.50 1.88
CA LEU A 64 18.79 -13.52 3.30
C LEU A 64 17.54 -14.36 3.53
N VAL A 65 17.59 -15.17 4.59
CA VAL A 65 16.45 -15.86 5.19
C VAL A 65 16.21 -15.24 6.55
N GLY A 66 15.08 -14.55 6.67
CA GLY A 66 14.58 -13.93 7.90
C GLY A 66 13.57 -14.82 8.60
N GLU A 67 12.95 -14.27 9.65
CA GLU A 67 11.83 -14.91 10.35
C GLU A 67 10.56 -14.85 9.49
N HIS A 68 10.26 -13.68 8.93
CA HIS A 68 9.06 -13.42 8.12
C HIS A 68 9.36 -13.04 6.67
N VAL A 69 10.63 -13.06 6.25
CA VAL A 69 11.03 -12.58 4.91
C VAL A 69 12.12 -13.43 4.26
N PHE A 70 11.99 -13.66 2.96
CA PHE A 70 13.10 -14.03 2.10
C PHE A 70 13.50 -12.84 1.23
N VAL A 71 14.78 -12.44 1.25
CA VAL A 71 15.25 -11.38 0.35
C VAL A 71 16.04 -12.00 -0.80
N PHE A 72 15.43 -11.98 -1.97
CA PHE A 72 16.02 -12.41 -3.23
C PHE A 72 16.58 -11.22 -4.00
N VAL A 73 17.72 -11.43 -4.65
CA VAL A 73 18.32 -10.42 -5.54
C VAL A 73 18.48 -11.04 -6.92
N ALA A 74 17.97 -10.36 -7.95
CA ALA A 74 18.19 -10.75 -9.32
C ALA A 74 19.70 -10.92 -9.56
N ASN A 75 20.10 -12.02 -10.19
CA ASN A 75 21.52 -12.41 -10.27
C ASN A 75 22.40 -11.30 -10.85
N ARG A 76 21.94 -10.63 -11.91
CA ARG A 76 22.62 -9.50 -12.56
C ARG A 76 22.79 -8.26 -11.67
N GLN A 77 22.05 -8.16 -10.58
CA GLN A 77 22.03 -7.01 -9.67
C GLN A 77 22.93 -7.23 -8.46
N TRP A 78 23.42 -8.46 -8.28
CA TRP A 78 24.36 -8.81 -7.23
C TRP A 78 25.77 -8.28 -7.51
N ASP A 79 26.45 -7.77 -6.49
CA ASP A 79 27.74 -7.09 -6.62
C ASP A 79 28.85 -7.95 -7.23
N THR A 80 28.93 -9.23 -6.86
CA THR A 80 29.93 -10.15 -7.42
C THR A 80 29.63 -10.58 -8.86
N GLU A 81 28.46 -10.19 -9.39
CA GLU A 81 28.00 -10.49 -10.74
C GLU A 81 27.97 -9.25 -11.64
N GLY A 82 28.62 -8.17 -11.21
CA GLY A 82 28.68 -6.89 -11.94
C GLY A 82 27.51 -5.95 -11.66
N GLY A 83 26.59 -6.38 -10.79
CA GLY A 83 25.54 -5.55 -10.22
C GLY A 83 26.06 -4.69 -9.08
N SER A 84 25.14 -4.19 -8.28
CA SER A 84 25.44 -3.10 -7.35
C SER A 84 24.70 -3.18 -6.02
N ILE A 85 23.89 -4.22 -5.83
CA ILE A 85 23.32 -4.59 -4.54
C ILE A 85 24.38 -5.33 -3.72
N LEU A 86 24.67 -4.79 -2.54
CA LEU A 86 25.59 -5.35 -1.55
C LEU A 86 24.79 -6.13 -0.50
N GLN A 87 25.42 -7.09 0.17
CA GLN A 87 24.82 -7.79 1.31
C GLN A 87 24.29 -6.83 2.38
N SER A 88 24.98 -5.72 2.65
CA SER A 88 24.51 -4.72 3.63
C SER A 88 23.16 -4.08 3.28
N HIS A 89 22.79 -4.02 1.98
CA HIS A 89 21.46 -3.56 1.58
C HIS A 89 20.41 -4.61 1.92
N VAL A 90 20.70 -5.88 1.62
CA VAL A 90 19.85 -7.03 1.91
C VAL A 90 19.62 -7.16 3.42
N ASP A 91 20.70 -7.15 4.21
CA ASP A 91 20.64 -7.23 5.67
C ASP A 91 19.80 -6.09 6.25
N GLY A 92 19.98 -4.89 5.71
CA GLY A 92 19.24 -3.71 6.15
C GLY A 92 17.74 -3.78 5.85
N LEU A 93 17.31 -4.44 4.77
CA LEU A 93 15.89 -4.66 4.48
C LEU A 93 15.32 -5.79 5.33
N GLY A 94 16.05 -6.90 5.48
CA GLY A 94 15.63 -8.02 6.33
C GLY A 94 15.48 -7.61 7.80
N GLU A 95 16.45 -6.87 8.36
CA GLU A 95 16.36 -6.34 9.73
C GLU A 95 15.20 -5.35 9.89
N LEU A 96 14.94 -4.52 8.87
CA LEU A 96 13.81 -3.60 8.88
C LEU A 96 12.47 -4.35 8.89
N PHE A 97 12.37 -5.42 8.10
CA PHE A 97 11.14 -6.18 7.96
C PHE A 97 10.82 -7.01 9.20
N ASP A 98 11.83 -7.70 9.77
CA ASP A 98 11.64 -8.65 10.86
C ASP A 98 11.79 -8.04 12.27
N ARG A 99 12.67 -7.05 12.47
CA ARG A 99 13.21 -6.78 13.83
C ARG A 99 12.97 -5.39 14.38
N GLN A 100 13.15 -4.36 13.56
CA GLN A 100 13.10 -2.98 14.05
C GLN A 100 12.75 -2.01 12.94
N THR A 101 12.05 -0.94 13.29
CA THR A 101 11.76 0.19 12.42
C THR A 101 12.22 1.50 13.07
N PRO A 102 12.37 2.59 12.31
CA PRO A 102 12.56 3.91 12.91
C PRO A 102 11.46 4.31 13.92
N ALA A 103 10.24 3.79 13.78
CA ALA A 103 9.14 4.03 14.72
C ALA A 103 9.22 3.17 15.99
N ASP A 104 9.69 1.92 15.89
CA ASP A 104 9.82 1.01 17.03
C ASP A 104 11.12 0.17 16.95
N PRO A 105 12.05 0.30 17.91
CA PRO A 105 13.32 -0.43 17.90
C PRO A 105 13.21 -1.92 18.23
N ASN A 106 12.02 -2.44 18.56
CA ASN A 106 11.81 -3.86 18.90
C ASN A 106 10.82 -4.57 17.97
N ARG A 107 10.31 -3.89 16.94
CA ARG A 107 9.28 -4.41 16.05
C ARG A 107 9.59 -4.07 14.61
N GLY A 108 9.52 -5.06 13.74
CA GLY A 108 9.72 -4.90 12.30
C GLY A 108 8.51 -4.34 11.57
N ILE A 109 8.64 -4.15 10.25
CA ILE A 109 7.50 -3.88 9.36
C ILE A 109 6.42 -4.95 9.54
N PHE A 110 6.83 -6.23 9.60
CA PHE A 110 5.88 -7.35 9.71
C PHE A 110 4.97 -7.18 10.92
N ASP A 111 5.54 -6.99 12.12
CA ASP A 111 4.76 -6.84 13.35
C ASP A 111 3.83 -5.62 13.33
N LEU A 112 4.32 -4.46 12.86
CA LEU A 112 3.55 -3.21 12.91
C LEU A 112 2.41 -3.24 11.89
N SER A 113 2.69 -3.68 10.66
CA SER A 113 1.68 -3.77 9.61
C SER A 113 0.65 -4.86 9.90
N THR A 114 1.06 -6.02 10.41
CA THR A 114 0.10 -7.08 10.76
C THR A 114 -0.81 -6.68 11.92
N GLU A 115 -0.29 -5.96 12.93
CA GLU A 115 -1.12 -5.39 13.99
C GLU A 115 -2.14 -4.38 13.45
N ALA A 116 -1.70 -3.48 12.57
CA ALA A 116 -2.53 -2.38 12.08
C ALA A 116 -3.55 -2.79 11.00
N PHE A 117 -3.21 -3.76 10.15
CA PHE A 117 -3.98 -4.03 8.93
C PHE A 117 -4.55 -5.45 8.88
N GLY A 118 -3.93 -6.43 9.53
CA GLY A 118 -4.35 -7.83 9.46
C GLY A 118 -3.24 -8.75 8.99
N GLU A 119 -3.53 -10.05 8.93
CA GLU A 119 -2.56 -11.04 8.46
C GLU A 119 -2.42 -10.98 6.94
N PRO A 120 -1.21 -11.17 6.39
CA PRO A 120 -1.04 -11.35 4.95
C PRO A 120 -1.68 -12.67 4.49
N PRO A 121 -2.01 -12.80 3.20
CA PRO A 121 -2.37 -14.09 2.62
C PRO A 121 -1.16 -15.04 2.59
N ASP A 122 -1.44 -16.31 2.34
CA ASP A 122 -0.43 -17.34 2.04
C ASP A 122 -0.89 -18.10 0.79
N VAL A 123 -0.41 -17.66 -0.38
CA VAL A 123 -0.78 -18.25 -1.68
C VAL A 123 0.23 -19.27 -2.19
N ASP A 124 1.43 -19.29 -1.61
CA ASP A 124 2.56 -20.11 -2.05
C ASP A 124 3.02 -21.17 -1.02
N GLY A 125 2.42 -21.16 0.16
CA GLY A 125 2.62 -22.07 1.28
C GLY A 125 3.83 -21.76 2.15
N TYR A 126 4.54 -20.65 1.91
CA TYR A 126 5.61 -20.17 2.78
C TYR A 126 5.08 -19.10 3.74
N GLU A 127 5.36 -19.27 5.04
CA GLU A 127 5.03 -18.25 6.04
C GLU A 127 5.81 -16.94 5.84
N GLN A 128 6.92 -16.97 5.08
CA GLN A 128 7.74 -15.80 4.78
C GLN A 128 7.31 -15.11 3.48
N ILE A 129 7.31 -13.78 3.51
CA ILE A 129 7.08 -12.94 2.35
C ILE A 129 8.34 -12.88 1.49
N PHE A 130 8.19 -12.97 0.17
CA PHE A 130 9.29 -12.81 -0.76
C PHE A 130 9.52 -11.32 -1.05
N VAL A 131 10.75 -10.84 -0.92
CA VAL A 131 11.18 -9.54 -1.42
C VAL A 131 12.14 -9.76 -2.58
N LEU A 132 11.79 -9.31 -3.78
CA LEU A 132 12.63 -9.39 -4.97
C LEU A 132 13.24 -8.03 -5.31
N LEU A 133 14.57 -7.95 -5.23
CA LEU A 133 15.34 -6.80 -5.69
C LEU A 133 15.78 -6.98 -7.14
N PHE A 134 15.28 -6.12 -8.05
CA PHE A 134 15.69 -6.10 -9.45
C PHE A 134 15.56 -4.71 -10.06
N ASP A 135 16.02 -4.53 -11.30
CA ASP A 135 15.84 -3.29 -12.07
C ASP A 135 14.43 -3.25 -12.66
N ILE A 136 13.54 -2.41 -12.10
CA ILE A 136 12.19 -2.23 -12.61
C ILE A 136 12.27 -1.30 -13.82
N PRO A 137 11.96 -1.76 -15.04
CA PRO A 137 12.12 -0.99 -16.27
C PRO A 137 11.03 0.09 -16.46
N ASP A 138 10.58 0.71 -15.37
CA ASP A 138 9.64 1.83 -15.34
C ASP A 138 9.96 2.76 -14.17
N SER A 139 10.55 3.92 -14.46
CA SER A 139 11.03 4.87 -13.46
C SER A 139 9.94 5.51 -12.60
N ARG A 140 8.67 5.21 -12.86
CA ARG A 140 7.54 5.65 -12.04
C ARG A 140 7.41 4.81 -10.77
N PHE A 141 7.91 3.57 -10.80
CA PHE A 141 7.79 2.63 -9.70
C PHE A 141 9.07 2.58 -8.88
N VAL A 142 8.90 2.59 -7.55
CA VAL A 142 9.96 2.29 -6.58
C VAL A 142 9.85 0.84 -6.11
N GLY A 143 8.61 0.37 -5.99
CA GLY A 143 8.24 -0.98 -5.64
C GLY A 143 6.91 -1.33 -6.26
N PHE A 144 6.52 -2.59 -6.14
CA PHE A 144 5.22 -3.08 -6.59
C PHE A 144 4.89 -4.44 -5.99
N PHE A 145 3.77 -4.53 -5.28
CA PHE A 145 3.06 -5.79 -5.10
C PHE A 145 2.27 -6.11 -6.39
N ASP A 146 2.47 -7.30 -6.94
CA ASP A 146 1.83 -7.73 -8.19
C ASP A 146 0.78 -8.81 -7.91
N PRO A 147 -0.52 -8.46 -7.82
CA PRO A 147 -1.60 -9.45 -7.65
C PRO A 147 -1.61 -10.52 -8.74
N GLY A 148 -1.10 -10.22 -9.93
CA GLY A 148 -0.99 -11.16 -11.03
C GLY A 148 0.07 -12.25 -10.80
N VAL A 149 1.06 -12.00 -9.95
CA VAL A 149 1.96 -13.06 -9.47
C VAL A 149 1.26 -13.90 -8.41
N ALA A 150 0.59 -13.28 -7.44
CA ALA A 150 -0.13 -14.02 -6.39
C ALA A 150 -1.25 -14.92 -6.95
N THR A 151 -1.91 -14.49 -8.03
CA THR A 151 -3.02 -15.23 -8.66
C THR A 151 -2.63 -16.07 -9.87
N HIS A 152 -1.33 -16.16 -10.21
CA HIS A 152 -0.85 -16.79 -11.45
C HIS A 152 -1.51 -18.16 -11.73
N ASP A 153 -1.88 -18.42 -12.99
CA ASP A 153 -2.56 -19.68 -13.40
C ASP A 153 -1.76 -20.96 -13.12
N VAL A 154 -0.45 -20.85 -12.90
CA VAL A 154 0.47 -21.96 -12.64
C VAL A 154 0.79 -21.85 -11.15
N PRO A 155 0.25 -22.74 -10.29
CA PRO A 155 0.40 -22.63 -8.85
C PRO A 155 1.85 -22.53 -8.38
N GLU A 156 2.78 -23.20 -9.05
CA GLU A 156 4.20 -23.20 -8.71
C GLU A 156 4.91 -21.85 -8.99
N LEU A 157 4.25 -20.94 -9.70
CA LEU A 157 4.73 -19.58 -9.97
C LEU A 157 4.04 -18.52 -9.11
N ARG A 158 3.02 -18.90 -8.33
CA ARG A 158 2.40 -18.01 -7.35
C ARG A 158 3.38 -17.73 -6.23
N ARG A 159 3.44 -16.46 -5.83
CA ARG A 159 4.22 -16.00 -4.69
C ARG A 159 3.60 -14.80 -4.01
N ASP A 160 3.73 -14.75 -2.69
CA ASP A 160 3.52 -13.54 -1.90
C ASP A 160 4.78 -12.67 -2.00
N VAL A 161 4.91 -11.98 -3.14
CA VAL A 161 6.14 -11.26 -3.52
C VAL A 161 5.96 -9.75 -3.61
N LEU A 162 6.87 -9.04 -2.93
CA LEU A 162 7.06 -7.61 -2.99
C LEU A 162 8.26 -7.32 -3.90
N HIS A 163 8.04 -6.55 -4.96
CA HIS A 163 9.10 -6.11 -5.85
C HIS A 163 9.65 -4.77 -5.36
N ILE A 164 10.98 -4.62 -5.30
CA ILE A 164 11.62 -3.33 -4.99
C ILE A 164 12.73 -3.05 -6.00
N ASP A 165 12.74 -1.84 -6.53
CA ASP A 165 13.71 -1.40 -7.51
C ASP A 165 15.11 -1.22 -6.88
N GLU A 166 16.10 -1.89 -7.47
CA GLU A 166 17.47 -1.94 -6.99
C GLU A 166 18.14 -0.56 -6.92
N LEU A 167 17.81 0.34 -7.86
CA LEU A 167 18.38 1.67 -7.94
C LEU A 167 17.98 2.49 -6.72
N HIS A 168 16.72 2.35 -6.28
CA HIS A 168 16.17 3.09 -5.15
C HIS A 168 16.73 2.57 -3.82
N VAL A 169 16.93 1.26 -3.68
CA VAL A 169 17.62 0.68 -2.51
C VAL A 169 19.00 1.32 -2.30
N ARG A 170 19.70 1.65 -3.39
CA ARG A 170 21.04 2.26 -3.34
C ARG A 170 21.06 3.77 -3.24
N ARG A 171 20.20 4.46 -3.99
CA ARG A 171 20.27 5.91 -4.19
C ARG A 171 19.28 6.70 -3.36
N SER A 172 18.20 6.05 -2.94
CA SER A 172 17.06 6.65 -2.25
C SER A 172 16.58 5.71 -1.15
N SER A 173 17.48 5.27 -0.28
CA SER A 173 17.21 4.18 0.68
C SER A 173 16.06 4.47 1.64
N TYR A 174 15.83 5.74 2.01
CA TYR A 174 14.66 6.14 2.79
C TYR A 174 13.35 5.85 2.04
N LEU A 175 13.30 6.24 0.76
CA LEU A 175 12.15 6.01 -0.13
C LEU A 175 11.91 4.50 -0.34
N ALA A 176 12.96 3.73 -0.66
CA ALA A 176 12.83 2.28 -0.85
C ALA A 176 12.37 1.54 0.41
N ARG A 177 12.81 1.96 1.59
CA ARG A 177 12.41 1.36 2.88
C ARG A 177 10.97 1.69 3.26
N GLY A 178 10.51 2.91 3.03
CA GLY A 178 9.09 3.25 3.16
C GLY A 178 8.24 2.46 2.17
N THR A 179 8.68 2.39 0.90
CA THR A 179 8.00 1.62 -0.15
C THR A 179 7.87 0.15 0.21
N LEU A 180 8.85 -0.46 0.89
CA LEU A 180 8.70 -1.86 1.35
C LEU A 180 7.49 -2.05 2.28
N ALA A 181 7.24 -1.11 3.20
CA ALA A 181 6.05 -1.16 4.06
C ALA A 181 4.76 -0.85 3.28
N HIS A 182 4.84 0.07 2.31
CA HIS A 182 3.76 0.41 1.39
C HIS A 182 3.27 -0.82 0.61
N GLU A 183 4.18 -1.53 -0.08
CA GLU A 183 3.83 -2.72 -0.85
C GLU A 183 3.37 -3.88 0.04
N PHE A 184 3.92 -4.00 1.26
CA PHE A 184 3.44 -5.00 2.20
C PHE A 184 2.00 -4.72 2.65
N GLN A 185 1.63 -3.45 2.83
CA GLN A 185 0.24 -3.09 3.12
C GLN A 185 -0.69 -3.48 1.96
N HIS A 186 -0.30 -3.25 0.70
CA HIS A 186 -1.08 -3.73 -0.45
C HIS A 186 -1.28 -5.24 -0.46
N LEU A 187 -0.23 -6.02 -0.16
CA LEU A 187 -0.34 -7.48 -0.06
C LEU A 187 -1.34 -7.91 1.02
N ILE A 188 -1.25 -7.33 2.22
CA ILE A 188 -2.20 -7.61 3.31
C ILE A 188 -3.62 -7.26 2.87
N HIS A 189 -3.81 -6.06 2.32
CA HIS A 189 -5.11 -5.57 1.94
C HIS A 189 -5.75 -6.43 0.86
N TRP A 190 -5.00 -6.76 -0.19
CA TRP A 190 -5.45 -7.65 -1.25
C TRP A 190 -5.89 -9.03 -0.72
N GLY A 191 -5.20 -9.56 0.29
CA GLY A 191 -5.58 -10.82 0.93
C GLY A 191 -6.88 -10.76 1.75
N GLN A 192 -7.34 -9.56 2.14
CA GLN A 192 -8.55 -9.34 2.94
C GLN A 192 -9.72 -8.83 2.09
N ASP A 193 -9.45 -7.87 1.18
CA ASP A 193 -10.39 -7.23 0.26
C ASP A 193 -9.67 -6.88 -1.06
N GLU A 194 -9.89 -7.67 -2.11
CA GLU A 194 -9.11 -7.57 -3.36
C GLU A 194 -9.52 -6.40 -4.28
N ASP A 195 -10.73 -5.85 -4.11
CA ASP A 195 -11.32 -4.87 -5.02
C ASP A 195 -11.55 -3.48 -4.40
N GLU A 196 -10.90 -3.17 -3.28
CA GLU A 196 -10.99 -1.87 -2.63
C GLU A 196 -10.66 -0.70 -3.60
N SER A 197 -11.38 0.40 -3.40
CA SER A 197 -11.16 1.69 -4.03
C SER A 197 -9.71 2.16 -3.86
N SER A 198 -9.06 2.49 -4.98
CA SER A 198 -7.64 2.88 -4.99
C SER A 198 -7.28 4.01 -4.02
N TRP A 199 -8.20 4.94 -3.74
CA TRP A 199 -7.89 6.04 -2.80
C TRP A 199 -7.80 5.58 -1.34
N VAL A 200 -8.51 4.51 -0.97
CA VAL A 200 -8.41 3.90 0.37
C VAL A 200 -7.12 3.09 0.43
N ASP A 201 -6.90 2.23 -0.57
CA ASP A 201 -5.73 1.36 -0.64
C ASP A 201 -4.42 2.16 -0.62
N GLU A 202 -4.24 3.11 -1.54
CA GLU A 202 -3.04 3.97 -1.62
C GLU A 202 -2.91 4.90 -0.39
N GLY A 203 -4.04 5.27 0.24
CA GLY A 203 -4.05 6.06 1.47
C GLY A 203 -3.51 5.27 2.68
N LEU A 204 -3.94 4.02 2.82
CA LEU A 204 -3.48 3.11 3.87
C LEU A 204 -2.03 2.66 3.63
N ALA A 205 -1.63 2.48 2.38
CA ALA A 205 -0.26 2.20 2.00
C ALA A 205 0.68 3.36 2.38
N GLY A 206 0.27 4.60 2.11
CA GLY A 206 0.99 5.79 2.58
C GLY A 206 1.02 5.90 4.12
N TYR A 207 -0.07 5.53 4.80
CA TYR A 207 -0.08 5.46 6.26
C TYR A 207 0.86 4.37 6.80
N ALA A 208 1.01 3.23 6.11
CA ALA A 208 1.97 2.19 6.47
C ALA A 208 3.41 2.72 6.47
N GLU A 209 3.77 3.60 5.53
CA GLU A 209 5.08 4.28 5.53
C GLU A 209 5.28 5.10 6.82
N GLU A 210 4.28 5.89 7.23
CA GLU A 210 4.36 6.66 8.48
C GLU A 210 4.42 5.75 9.70
N LEU A 211 3.61 4.69 9.73
CA LEU A 211 3.51 3.73 10.83
C LEU A 211 4.88 3.12 11.17
N VAL A 212 5.69 2.81 10.15
CA VAL A 212 7.03 2.25 10.32
C VAL A 212 8.12 3.32 10.39
N GLY A 213 7.76 4.61 10.45
CA GLY A 213 8.72 5.70 10.67
C GLY A 213 9.41 6.21 9.40
N PHE A 214 8.80 6.03 8.24
CA PHE A 214 9.19 6.64 6.95
C PHE A 214 8.11 7.60 6.40
N PRO A 215 7.54 8.52 7.20
CA PRO A 215 6.49 9.41 6.70
C PRO A 215 6.99 10.26 5.53
N GLU A 216 6.11 10.48 4.54
CA GLU A 216 6.42 11.22 3.31
C GLU A 216 7.68 10.67 2.60
N ALA A 217 7.73 9.34 2.40
CA ALA A 217 8.83 8.69 1.69
C ALA A 217 9.02 9.31 0.29
N ASP A 218 7.90 9.59 -0.41
CA ASP A 218 7.85 10.57 -1.50
C ASP A 218 7.68 11.99 -0.91
N PRO A 219 8.72 12.85 -0.96
CA PRO A 219 8.65 14.20 -0.41
C PRO A 219 7.79 15.15 -1.24
N THR A 220 7.25 14.73 -2.39
CA THR A 220 6.47 15.59 -3.29
C THR A 220 4.96 15.50 -3.07
N ALA A 221 4.48 14.38 -2.52
CA ALA A 221 3.06 14.07 -2.37
C ALA A 221 2.31 15.08 -1.51
N VAL A 222 2.71 15.24 -0.24
CA VAL A 222 2.04 16.17 0.68
C VAL A 222 2.19 17.63 0.25
N PRO A 223 3.38 18.15 -0.11
CA PRO A 223 3.48 19.51 -0.64
C PRO A 223 2.58 19.75 -1.85
N GLY A 224 2.48 18.78 -2.77
CA GLY A 224 1.60 18.85 -3.92
C GLY A 224 0.12 19.03 -3.56
N PHE A 225 -0.35 18.30 -2.53
CA PHE A 225 -1.71 18.47 -2.00
C PHE A 225 -1.90 19.83 -1.32
N LEU A 226 -0.99 20.23 -0.44
CA LEU A 226 -1.13 21.46 0.34
C LEU A 226 -1.14 22.72 -0.55
N GLU A 227 -0.45 22.69 -1.69
CA GLU A 227 -0.50 23.76 -2.71
C GLU A 227 -1.80 23.79 -3.51
N ARG A 228 -2.52 22.66 -3.61
CA ARG A 228 -3.73 22.51 -4.45
C ARG A 228 -4.84 21.70 -3.74
N PRO A 229 -5.32 22.14 -2.56
CA PRO A 229 -6.21 21.32 -1.74
C PRO A 229 -7.62 21.16 -2.33
N THR A 230 -7.97 21.91 -3.37
CA THR A 230 -9.21 21.71 -4.16
C THR A 230 -9.20 20.41 -4.96
N ARG A 231 -8.03 19.80 -5.16
CA ARG A 231 -7.88 18.54 -5.85
C ARG A 231 -7.49 17.47 -4.84
N THR A 232 -8.50 16.77 -4.33
CA THR A 232 -8.32 15.67 -3.39
C THR A 232 -8.78 14.37 -4.02
N GLY A 233 -8.00 13.31 -3.81
CA GLY A 233 -8.35 11.95 -4.18
C GLY A 233 -9.32 11.28 -3.19
N VAL A 234 -9.66 11.94 -2.07
CA VAL A 234 -10.44 11.37 -0.97
C VAL A 234 -11.92 11.26 -1.35
N GLY A 235 -12.28 10.16 -2.02
CA GLY A 235 -13.65 9.69 -2.27
C GLY A 235 -14.59 10.64 -3.04
N LEU A 236 -14.16 11.84 -3.45
CA LEU A 236 -15.03 12.92 -3.96
C LEU A 236 -15.10 13.01 -5.50
N GLY A 237 -14.39 12.14 -6.22
CA GLY A 237 -14.32 12.15 -7.67
C GLY A 237 -13.57 10.94 -8.22
N ALA A 238 -13.33 10.94 -9.53
CA ALA A 238 -12.52 9.89 -10.16
C ALA A 238 -11.07 9.95 -9.61
N TRP A 239 -10.52 8.79 -9.27
CA TRP A 239 -9.12 8.68 -8.89
C TRP A 239 -8.23 9.02 -10.09
N GLU A 240 -7.25 9.89 -9.86
CA GLU A 240 -6.20 10.19 -10.82
C GLU A 240 -4.86 9.82 -10.20
N ASP A 241 -4.02 9.16 -10.98
CA ASP A 241 -2.72 8.68 -10.53
C ASP A 241 -1.66 9.81 -10.59
N ILE A 242 -1.73 10.70 -9.60
CA ILE A 242 -0.91 11.90 -9.52
C ILE A 242 -0.53 12.19 -8.08
N SER A 243 0.73 12.59 -7.87
CA SER A 243 1.37 12.78 -6.57
C SER A 243 0.52 13.52 -5.52
N TYR A 244 -0.24 14.54 -5.88
CA TYR A 244 -1.09 15.26 -4.91
C TYR A 244 -2.28 14.44 -4.38
N ASN A 245 -2.76 13.44 -5.12
CA ASN A 245 -3.82 12.56 -4.62
C ASN A 245 -3.29 11.65 -3.51
N TYR A 246 -2.10 11.07 -3.70
CA TYR A 246 -1.38 10.31 -2.67
C TYR A 246 -1.17 11.14 -1.41
N GLY A 247 -0.73 12.40 -1.55
CA GLY A 247 -0.55 13.29 -0.40
C GLY A 247 -1.86 13.53 0.36
N SER A 248 -2.98 13.66 -0.34
CA SER A 248 -4.29 13.87 0.28
C SER A 248 -4.86 12.62 0.95
N THR A 249 -4.70 11.43 0.35
CA THR A 249 -5.21 10.17 0.90
C THR A 249 -4.36 9.70 2.07
N PHE A 250 -3.03 9.80 1.98
CA PHE A 250 -2.11 9.61 3.10
C PHE A 250 -2.52 10.47 4.29
N LEU A 251 -2.59 11.80 4.13
CA LEU A 251 -2.94 12.69 5.24
C LEU A 251 -4.32 12.41 5.84
N PHE A 252 -5.28 11.97 5.02
CA PHE A 252 -6.60 11.59 5.50
C PHE A 252 -6.53 10.31 6.34
N MET A 253 -5.88 9.25 5.85
CA MET A 253 -5.75 7.99 6.61
C MET A 253 -4.93 8.16 7.88
N SER A 254 -3.83 8.92 7.84
CA SER A 254 -3.08 9.28 9.05
C SER A 254 -3.92 10.03 10.08
N PHE A 255 -4.73 10.99 9.63
CA PHE A 255 -5.66 11.69 10.52
C PHE A 255 -6.70 10.75 11.13
N VAL A 256 -7.29 9.86 10.33
CA VAL A 256 -8.28 8.89 10.81
C VAL A 256 -7.63 7.92 11.80
N ALA A 257 -6.45 7.38 11.49
CA ALA A 257 -5.71 6.50 12.38
C ALA A 257 -5.35 7.17 13.72
N GLU A 258 -4.88 8.43 13.69
CA GLU A 258 -4.55 9.17 14.92
C GLU A 258 -5.79 9.45 15.78
N ARG A 259 -6.93 9.75 15.15
CA ARG A 259 -8.16 10.14 15.85
C ARG A 259 -9.00 8.99 16.36
N TYR A 260 -9.05 7.90 15.60
CA TYR A 260 -9.95 6.77 15.86
C TYR A 260 -9.21 5.46 16.19
N GLY A 261 -7.89 5.43 16.01
CA GLY A 261 -7.02 4.32 16.41
C GLY A 261 -6.79 3.26 15.33
N ALA A 262 -5.77 2.44 15.55
CA ALA A 262 -5.34 1.39 14.62
C ALA A 262 -6.42 0.30 14.41
N GLU A 263 -7.27 0.05 15.40
CA GLU A 263 -8.38 -0.91 15.25
C GLU A 263 -9.33 -0.50 14.12
N LEU A 264 -9.58 0.80 13.92
CA LEU A 264 -10.39 1.24 12.79
C LEU A 264 -9.70 0.93 11.45
N MET A 265 -8.38 1.11 11.34
CA MET A 265 -7.62 0.78 10.13
C MET A 265 -7.72 -0.70 9.80
N ARG A 266 -7.58 -1.57 10.80
CA ARG A 266 -7.79 -3.02 10.67
C ARG A 266 -9.21 -3.34 10.19
N GLN A 267 -10.23 -2.66 10.72
CA GLN A 267 -11.61 -2.89 10.30
C GLN A 267 -11.90 -2.39 8.88
N VAL A 268 -11.26 -1.30 8.44
CA VAL A 268 -11.36 -0.83 7.05
C VAL A 268 -10.74 -1.85 6.10
N VAL A 269 -9.53 -2.32 6.38
CA VAL A 269 -8.83 -3.32 5.54
C VAL A 269 -9.61 -4.64 5.43
N ALA A 270 -10.34 -5.03 6.46
CA ALA A 270 -11.11 -6.27 6.49
C ALA A 270 -12.57 -6.12 6.03
N GLU A 271 -13.00 -4.95 5.54
CA GLU A 271 -14.38 -4.71 5.15
C GLU A 271 -14.57 -4.85 3.63
N PRO A 272 -15.42 -5.79 3.15
CA PRO A 272 -15.60 -6.07 1.71
C PRO A 272 -16.46 -5.02 0.97
N ARG A 273 -16.63 -3.83 1.54
CA ARG A 273 -17.33 -2.72 0.90
C ARG A 273 -16.29 -1.66 0.61
N ASN A 274 -16.39 -1.05 -0.55
CA ASN A 274 -15.28 -0.24 -1.03
C ASN A 274 -15.54 1.24 -0.71
N GLY A 275 -14.45 1.95 -0.44
CA GLY A 275 -14.40 3.39 -0.34
C GLY A 275 -15.12 3.88 0.90
N ARG A 276 -16.11 4.75 0.68
CA ARG A 276 -16.86 5.37 1.77
C ARG A 276 -17.73 4.37 2.50
N ASP A 277 -18.36 3.47 1.75
CA ASP A 277 -19.28 2.49 2.31
C ASP A 277 -18.53 1.48 3.21
N GLY A 278 -17.27 1.18 2.88
CA GLY A 278 -16.36 0.39 3.72
C GLY A 278 -15.99 1.09 5.01
N ILE A 279 -15.55 2.35 4.90
CA ILE A 279 -15.21 3.16 6.06
C ILE A 279 -16.42 3.31 7.00
N ASP A 280 -17.60 3.68 6.49
CA ASP A 280 -18.82 3.81 7.30
C ASP A 280 -19.19 2.50 8.01
N ALA A 281 -19.01 1.37 7.33
CA ALA A 281 -19.23 0.06 7.92
C ALA A 281 -18.21 -0.26 9.03
N ALA A 282 -16.94 0.08 8.85
CA ALA A 282 -15.91 -0.09 9.87
C ALA A 282 -16.19 0.78 11.12
N PHE A 283 -16.59 2.05 10.93
CA PHE A 283 -17.06 2.92 12.02
C PHE A 283 -18.24 2.28 12.77
N SER A 284 -19.25 1.81 12.04
CA SER A 284 -20.43 1.18 12.62
C SER A 284 -20.09 -0.10 13.39
N LYS A 285 -19.20 -0.94 12.85
CA LYS A 285 -18.74 -2.19 13.47
C LYS A 285 -18.07 -1.96 14.82
N LEU A 286 -17.33 -0.85 14.96
CA LEU A 286 -16.70 -0.43 16.21
C LEU A 286 -17.63 0.40 17.12
N SER A 287 -18.90 0.60 16.73
CA SER A 287 -19.85 1.45 17.46
C SER A 287 -19.34 2.87 17.71
N LEU A 288 -18.55 3.40 16.77
CA LEU A 288 -18.12 4.79 16.78
C LEU A 288 -19.28 5.69 16.32
N GLU A 289 -19.40 6.88 16.91
CA GLU A 289 -20.50 7.82 16.61
C GLU A 289 -20.33 8.51 15.26
N ASP A 290 -19.08 8.66 14.80
CA ASP A 290 -18.74 9.32 13.54
C ASP A 290 -18.82 8.35 12.35
N ASP A 291 -18.85 8.94 11.16
CA ASP A 291 -18.83 8.27 9.87
C ASP A 291 -17.75 8.91 8.97
N PHE A 292 -17.61 8.44 7.73
CA PHE A 292 -16.71 9.00 6.74
C PHE A 292 -16.93 10.51 6.57
N LEU A 293 -18.18 10.97 6.47
CA LEU A 293 -18.49 12.38 6.21
C LEU A 293 -18.02 13.25 7.38
N SER A 294 -18.24 12.81 8.61
CA SER A 294 -17.86 13.50 9.84
C SER A 294 -16.34 13.55 9.98
N ALA A 295 -15.65 12.43 9.75
CA ALA A 295 -14.19 12.38 9.74
C ALA A 295 -13.59 13.27 8.65
N TRP A 296 -14.15 13.23 7.43
CA TRP A 296 -13.72 14.05 6.31
C TRP A 296 -13.91 15.55 6.58
N GLN A 297 -15.06 15.98 7.09
CA GLN A 297 -15.31 17.38 7.43
C GLN A 297 -14.32 17.90 8.48
N ARG A 298 -14.03 17.09 9.51
CA ARG A 298 -13.03 17.47 10.52
C ARG A 298 -11.63 17.55 9.93
N TRP A 299 -11.25 16.60 9.09
CA TRP A 299 -9.96 16.61 8.40
C TRP A 299 -9.79 17.84 7.52
N VAL A 300 -10.83 18.24 6.78
CA VAL A 300 -10.82 19.49 5.99
C VAL A 300 -10.52 20.68 6.88
N VAL A 301 -11.19 20.82 8.03
CA VAL A 301 -10.92 21.93 8.96
C VAL A 301 -9.52 21.81 9.57
N ALA A 302 -9.08 20.61 9.94
CA ALA A 302 -7.75 20.35 10.51
C ALA A 302 -6.61 20.81 9.60
N ASN A 303 -6.77 20.65 8.27
CA ASN A 303 -5.80 21.12 7.28
C ASN A 303 -5.63 22.64 7.24
N TYR A 304 -6.56 23.42 7.80
CA TYR A 304 -6.52 24.88 7.86
C TYR A 304 -6.26 25.42 9.27
N ALA A 305 -6.82 24.78 10.29
CA ALA A 305 -6.84 25.22 11.68
C ALA A 305 -5.72 24.58 12.51
N VAL A 306 -4.51 24.48 11.97
CA VAL A 306 -3.39 23.75 12.62
C VAL A 306 -2.94 24.32 13.96
N ASP A 307 -3.31 25.57 14.28
CA ASP A 307 -3.03 26.19 15.58
C ASP A 307 -4.00 25.72 16.67
N ASP A 308 -5.10 25.07 16.30
CA ASP A 308 -6.04 24.47 17.23
C ASP A 308 -5.53 23.07 17.60
N GLU A 309 -5.03 22.91 18.82
CA GLU A 309 -4.50 21.64 19.33
C GLU A 309 -5.52 20.50 19.25
N ALA A 310 -6.82 20.79 19.31
CA ALA A 310 -7.86 19.77 19.18
C ALA A 310 -8.03 19.27 17.74
N LEU A 311 -7.53 20.02 16.75
CA LEU A 311 -7.64 19.70 15.33
C LEU A 311 -6.30 19.31 14.70
N ALA A 312 -5.18 19.73 15.27
CA ALA A 312 -3.83 19.37 14.80
C ALA A 312 -3.56 17.86 14.84
N TYR A 313 -2.89 17.33 13.81
CA TYR A 313 -2.48 15.93 13.71
C TYR A 313 -1.03 15.84 13.20
N GLN A 314 -0.33 14.78 13.58
CA GLN A 314 1.13 14.66 13.47
C GLN A 314 1.63 14.71 12.02
N ALA A 315 0.98 13.97 11.13
CA ALA A 315 1.36 13.89 9.71
C ALA A 315 1.38 15.26 9.00
N LEU A 316 0.55 16.22 9.46
CA LEU A 316 0.53 17.58 8.89
C LEU A 316 1.79 18.39 9.25
N LYS A 317 2.49 18.04 10.34
CA LYS A 317 3.75 18.70 10.80
C LYS A 317 3.62 20.21 10.96
N GLY A 318 2.48 20.69 11.46
CA GLY A 318 2.24 22.13 11.65
C GLY A 318 2.03 22.93 10.35
N ARG A 319 2.00 22.27 9.19
CA ARG A 319 1.74 22.92 7.89
C ARG A 319 0.25 23.24 7.75
N ARG A 320 -0.09 24.04 6.75
CA ARG A 320 -1.49 24.35 6.39
C ARG A 320 -1.69 24.19 4.90
N ALA A 321 -2.86 23.71 4.53
CA ALA A 321 -3.30 23.74 3.15
C ALA A 321 -3.55 25.20 2.70
N MET A 322 -3.32 25.49 1.42
CA MET A 322 -3.62 26.80 0.86
C MET A 322 -5.12 27.09 0.92
N ALA A 323 -5.49 28.23 1.49
CA ALA A 323 -6.87 28.70 1.44
C ALA A 323 -7.21 29.18 0.02
N PHE A 324 -8.40 28.85 -0.46
CA PHE A 324 -8.92 29.33 -1.74
C PHE A 324 -10.31 29.93 -1.53
N THR A 325 -10.64 30.94 -2.33
CA THR A 325 -11.95 31.58 -2.29
C THR A 325 -12.89 30.85 -3.25
N ILE A 326 -14.04 30.39 -2.75
CA ILE A 326 -15.14 29.98 -3.61
C ILE A 326 -15.88 31.26 -4.04
N GLU A 327 -15.67 31.70 -5.28
CA GLU A 327 -16.27 32.94 -5.78
C GLU A 327 -17.79 32.84 -5.97
N THR A 328 -18.32 31.64 -6.18
CA THR A 328 -19.76 31.36 -6.26
C THR A 328 -20.09 30.03 -5.59
N LEU A 329 -20.93 30.07 -4.56
CA LEU A 329 -21.50 28.86 -3.97
C LEU A 329 -22.43 28.19 -5.00
N PRO A 330 -22.40 26.86 -5.18
CA PRO A 330 -23.29 26.13 -6.08
C PRO A 330 -24.69 25.95 -5.47
N LEU A 331 -25.18 26.98 -4.78
CA LEU A 331 -26.49 27.03 -4.18
C LEU A 331 -27.32 28.02 -4.99
N ALA A 332 -28.50 27.59 -5.45
CA ALA A 332 -29.45 28.52 -6.02
C ALA A 332 -29.71 29.66 -5.01
N PRO A 333 -29.82 30.92 -5.46
CA PRO A 333 -30.07 32.04 -4.57
C PRO A 333 -31.34 31.78 -3.75
N VAL A 334 -31.20 31.64 -2.44
CA VAL A 334 -32.33 31.61 -1.52
C VAL A 334 -32.77 33.05 -1.35
N MET A 335 -33.93 33.40 -1.91
CA MET A 335 -34.53 34.72 -1.69
C MET A 335 -34.93 34.86 -0.22
N GLY A 336 -34.05 35.45 0.58
CA GLY A 336 -34.35 35.93 1.92
C GLY A 336 -34.74 37.41 1.87
N ALA A 337 -35.98 37.74 2.26
CA ALA A 337 -36.36 39.12 2.49
C ALA A 337 -35.81 39.58 3.85
N VAL A 338 -34.86 40.51 3.85
CA VAL A 338 -34.47 41.22 5.08
C VAL A 338 -35.57 42.24 5.36
N GLY A 339 -36.39 41.99 6.37
CA GLY A 339 -37.34 42.98 6.87
C GLY A 339 -36.58 44.16 7.47
N ASN A 340 -36.70 45.34 6.87
CA ASN A 340 -36.20 46.58 7.47
C ASN A 340 -36.91 46.79 8.81
N ARG A 341 -36.15 46.79 9.91
CA ARG A 341 -36.60 47.32 11.20
C ARG A 341 -36.23 48.79 11.31
#